data_AF-A0A9P5PLU3-F1
#
_entry.id   AF-A0A9P5PLU3-F1
#
_cell.length_a   1.000
_cell.length_b   1.000
_cell.length_c   1.000
_cell.angle_alpha   90.00
_cell.angle_beta   90.00
_cell.angle_gamma   90.00
#
_symmetry.space_group_name_H-M   'P 1'
#
loop_
_entity.id
_entity.type
_entity.pdbx_description
1 polymer ?
#
loop_
_entity_poly.entity_id
_entity_poly.type
_entity_poly.pdbx_seq_one_letter_code
_entity_poly.pdbx_strand_id
1 'polypeptide(L)'
;MSNLFNKMKSKVSSDNEGGEEQQFSIQPHPAKTNNPADLQNSAPGTGKGLNNDEKMAPFHARDPHVPTDPQVLESLGKQESRDELRARQAELNQD
;
A
#
# COMPACT_ATOMS: atom_id res chain seq x y z
N MET A 1 46.16 54.80 13.06
CA MET A 1 45.09 53.95 13.62
C MET A 1 44.18 53.46 12.50
N SER A 2 44.56 52.40 11.77
CA SER A 2 43.85 51.93 10.56
C SER A 2 43.52 50.43 10.58
N ASN A 3 43.61 49.78 11.74
CA ASN A 3 43.47 48.32 11.85
C ASN A 3 42.00 47.84 12.02
N LEU A 4 41.03 48.76 12.13
CA LEU A 4 39.61 48.38 12.26
C LEU A 4 38.94 48.09 10.90
N PHE A 5 39.29 48.82 9.84
CA PHE A 5 38.65 48.66 8.53
C PHE A 5 39.01 47.33 7.84
N ASN A 6 40.24 46.82 8.01
CA ASN A 6 40.64 45.52 7.47
C ASN A 6 39.99 44.32 8.19
N LYS A 7 39.58 44.49 9.45
CA LYS A 7 38.96 43.42 10.24
C LYS A 7 37.48 43.22 9.93
N MET A 8 36.80 44.25 9.42
CA MET A 8 35.43 44.13 8.89
C MET A 8 35.39 43.62 7.45
N LYS A 9 36.38 43.97 6.61
CA LYS A 9 36.41 43.51 5.21
C LYS A 9 36.76 42.02 5.07
N SER A 10 37.50 41.45 6.02
CA SER A 10 37.83 40.02 6.05
C SER A 10 36.71 39.13 6.58
N LYS A 11 35.66 39.69 7.20
CA LYS A 11 34.52 38.92 7.73
C LYS A 11 33.32 38.85 6.78
N VAL A 12 33.35 39.59 5.67
CA VAL A 12 32.31 39.60 4.62
C VAL A 12 32.69 38.78 3.38
N SER A 13 33.89 38.20 3.36
CA SER A 13 34.26 37.14 2.41
C SER A 13 34.30 35.82 3.18
N SER A 14 33.18 35.45 3.80
CA SER A 14 32.97 34.11 4.31
C SER A 14 32.68 33.23 3.11
N ASP A 15 33.73 32.53 2.70
CA ASP A 15 33.72 31.24 2.01
C ASP A 15 32.39 30.84 1.37
N ASN A 16 32.39 30.92 0.03
CA ASN A 16 31.58 30.05 -0.80
C ASN A 16 32.25 28.66 -0.74
N GLU A 17 32.26 28.07 0.45
CA GLU A 17 32.43 26.62 0.60
C GLU A 17 31.23 26.04 -0.15
N GLY A 18 31.49 25.53 -1.35
CA GLY A 18 30.62 24.58 -2.02
C GLY A 18 30.53 23.36 -1.12
N GLY A 19 29.73 23.49 -0.07
CA GLY A 19 29.46 22.45 0.89
C GLY A 19 28.76 21.36 0.11
N GLU A 20 29.47 20.24 -0.07
CA GLU A 20 28.86 19.02 -0.54
C GLU A 20 27.70 18.73 0.42
N GLU A 21 26.48 18.99 -0.05
CA GLU A 21 25.26 18.75 0.69
C GLU A 21 25.28 17.31 1.21
N GLN A 22 24.84 17.07 2.44
CA GLN A 22 24.91 15.74 3.05
C GLN A 22 24.08 14.74 2.22
N GLN A 23 24.78 13.90 1.45
CA GLN A 23 24.15 12.92 0.57
C GLN A 23 23.79 11.66 1.36
N PHE A 24 22.52 11.28 1.34
CA PHE A 24 22.04 10.02 1.93
C PHE A 24 21.81 9.00 0.82
N SER A 25 22.36 7.79 0.97
CA SER A 25 22.07 6.69 0.05
C SER A 25 20.67 6.15 0.32
N ILE A 26 19.76 6.32 -0.63
CA ILE A 26 18.49 5.61 -0.64
C ILE A 26 18.71 4.15 -1.02
N GLN A 27 18.22 3.23 -0.18
CA GLN A 27 18.17 1.82 -0.54
C GLN A 27 17.19 1.64 -1.71
N PRO A 28 17.49 0.76 -2.68
CA PRO A 28 16.57 0.50 -3.78
C PRO A 28 15.23 0.01 -3.23
N HIS A 29 14.13 0.46 -3.84
CA HIS A 29 12.81 -0.05 -3.48
C HIS A 29 12.79 -1.57 -3.71
N PRO A 30 12.24 -2.36 -2.76
CA PRO A 30 12.28 -3.82 -2.83
C PRO A 30 11.56 -4.39 -4.06
N ALA A 31 10.58 -3.65 -4.61
CA ALA A 31 9.89 -4.02 -5.83
C ALA A 31 10.68 -3.57 -7.06
N LYS A 32 11.34 -4.52 -7.72
CA LYS A 32 12.04 -4.30 -8.99
C LYS A 32 11.09 -4.20 -10.18
N THR A 33 9.85 -4.70 -10.04
CA THR A 33 8.84 -4.71 -11.11
C THR A 33 7.46 -4.34 -10.57
N ASN A 34 6.55 -3.88 -11.45
CA ASN A 34 5.13 -3.64 -11.14
C ASN A 34 4.31 -4.95 -11.17
N ASN A 35 4.94 -6.08 -10.83
CA ASN A 35 4.27 -7.37 -10.73
C ASN A 35 3.89 -7.62 -9.26
N PRO A 36 2.60 -7.76 -8.91
CA PRO A 36 2.17 -7.98 -7.54
C PRO A 36 2.71 -9.29 -6.91
N ALA A 37 3.21 -10.22 -7.72
CA ALA A 37 3.88 -11.43 -7.23
C ALA A 37 5.23 -11.15 -6.55
N ASP A 38 5.92 -10.05 -6.89
CA ASP A 38 7.23 -9.72 -6.28
C ASP A 38 7.10 -9.30 -4.80
N LEU A 39 5.91 -8.89 -4.36
CA LEU A 39 5.60 -8.57 -2.95
C LEU A 39 5.37 -9.82 -2.09
N GLN A 40 5.28 -11.01 -2.69
CA GLN A 40 5.08 -12.27 -1.97
C GLN A 40 6.38 -12.81 -1.34
N ASN A 41 7.54 -12.21 -1.65
CA ASN A 41 8.81 -12.56 -1.04
C ASN A 41 8.96 -11.96 0.36
N SER A 42 8.45 -12.72 1.33
CA SER A 42 9.02 -12.94 2.67
C SER A 42 9.61 -11.74 3.43
N ALA A 43 8.90 -10.63 3.54
CA ALA A 43 9.07 -9.76 4.71
C ALA A 43 8.16 -10.27 5.85
N PRO A 44 8.67 -10.43 7.09
CA PRO A 44 7.83 -10.78 8.23
C PRO A 44 6.86 -9.61 8.51
N GLY A 45 5.65 -9.68 7.94
CA GLY A 45 4.59 -8.70 8.18
C GLY A 45 3.72 -8.35 6.97
N THR A 46 4.13 -8.64 5.73
CA THR A 46 3.34 -8.29 4.54
C THR A 46 2.63 -9.51 3.97
N GLY A 47 1.30 -9.54 4.05
CA GLY A 47 0.47 -10.35 3.15
C GLY A 47 -0.03 -11.71 3.67
N LYS A 48 0.12 -12.03 4.95
CA LYS A 48 -0.44 -13.27 5.55
C LYS A 48 -1.89 -13.16 6.04
N GLY A 49 -2.69 -12.22 5.52
CA GLY A 49 -4.08 -12.05 5.94
C GLY A 49 -5.06 -13.10 5.39
N LEU A 50 -4.68 -13.77 4.29
CA LEU A 50 -5.49 -14.76 3.57
C LEU A 50 -4.70 -16.02 3.18
N ASN A 51 -3.41 -16.07 3.50
CA ASN A 51 -2.68 -17.33 3.42
C ASN A 51 -3.28 -18.24 4.48
N ASN A 52 -3.65 -19.47 4.10
CA ASN A 52 -4.24 -20.50 4.97
C ASN A 52 -3.22 -20.96 6.04
N ASP A 53 -2.74 -20.06 6.88
CA ASP A 53 -1.99 -20.38 8.08
C ASP A 53 -3.01 -20.94 9.06
N GLU A 54 -3.05 -22.27 9.23
CA GLU A 54 -3.91 -22.98 10.20
C GLU A 54 -3.78 -22.42 11.63
N LYS A 55 -2.65 -21.76 11.94
CA LYS A 55 -2.37 -21.10 13.22
C LYS A 55 -3.13 -19.78 13.43
N MET A 56 -3.55 -19.14 12.35
CA MET A 56 -4.42 -17.95 12.34
C MET A 56 -5.84 -18.31 11.87
N ALA A 57 -6.13 -19.61 11.72
CA ALA A 57 -7.50 -20.05 11.49
C ALA A 57 -8.33 -19.55 12.66
N PRO A 58 -9.48 -18.90 12.41
CA PRO A 58 -10.38 -18.53 13.47
C PRO A 58 -10.82 -19.81 14.18
N PHE A 59 -10.21 -20.12 15.32
CA PHE A 59 -10.37 -21.39 16.06
C PHE A 59 -11.81 -21.70 16.50
N HIS A 60 -12.77 -20.85 16.14
CA HIS A 60 -14.20 -21.02 16.39
C HIS A 60 -15.09 -20.41 15.27
N ALA A 61 -14.55 -20.01 14.10
CA ALA A 61 -15.46 -19.66 13.02
C ALA A 61 -16.11 -20.94 12.54
N ARG A 62 -17.44 -21.00 12.62
CA ARG A 62 -18.20 -22.03 11.92
C ARG A 62 -17.84 -21.98 10.44
N ASP A 63 -17.79 -23.14 9.82
CA ASP A 63 -17.74 -23.22 8.36
C ASP A 63 -18.85 -22.35 7.75
N PRO A 64 -18.66 -21.85 6.52
CA PRO A 64 -19.70 -21.13 5.81
C PRO A 64 -21.00 -21.93 5.84
N HIS A 65 -22.04 -21.38 6.49
CA HIS A 65 -23.33 -22.05 6.61
C HIS A 65 -23.99 -22.11 5.23
N VAL A 66 -24.02 -23.30 4.63
CA VAL A 66 -24.77 -23.56 3.41
C VAL A 66 -26.22 -23.87 3.82
N PRO A 67 -27.20 -23.01 3.48
CA PRO A 67 -28.59 -23.26 3.83
C PRO A 67 -29.09 -24.55 3.19
N THR A 68 -29.60 -25.49 4.00
CA THR A 68 -30.29 -26.70 3.51
C THR A 68 -31.81 -26.53 3.46
N ASP A 69 -32.34 -25.53 4.16
CA ASP A 69 -33.78 -25.27 4.22
C ASP A 69 -34.29 -24.66 2.90
N PRO A 70 -35.31 -25.26 2.26
CA PRO A 70 -35.87 -24.77 1.00
C PRO A 70 -36.43 -23.34 1.09
N GLN A 71 -37.00 -22.97 2.24
CA GLN A 71 -37.57 -21.64 2.47
C GLN A 71 -36.50 -20.55 2.46
N VAL A 72 -35.31 -20.84 3.03
CA VAL A 72 -34.18 -19.91 3.03
C VAL A 72 -33.64 -19.75 1.62
N LEU A 73 -33.50 -20.85 0.87
CA LEU A 73 -33.07 -20.82 -0.53
C LEU A 73 -34.02 -20.00 -1.42
N GLU A 74 -35.34 -20.11 -1.22
CA GLU A 74 -36.31 -19.35 -1.99
C GLU A 74 -36.24 -17.84 -1.69
N SER A 75 -36.06 -17.46 -0.42
CA SER A 75 -35.89 -16.05 -0.02
C SER A 75 -34.63 -15.39 -0.56
N LEU A 76 -33.59 -16.16 -0.90
CA LEU A 76 -32.35 -15.64 -1.49
C LEU A 76 -32.50 -15.26 -2.97
N GLY A 77 -33.61 -15.64 -3.61
CA GLY A 77 -33.88 -15.35 -5.00
C GLY A 77 -33.01 -16.15 -5.97
N LYS A 78 -33.23 -15.93 -7.28
CA LYS A 78 -32.44 -16.56 -8.34
C LYS A 78 -31.21 -15.72 -8.63
N GLN A 79 -30.10 -16.39 -8.91
CA GLN A 79 -28.89 -15.72 -9.38
C GLN A 79 -29.15 -15.06 -10.73
N GLU A 80 -28.81 -13.78 -10.84
CA GLU A 80 -28.88 -13.03 -12.09
C GLU A 80 -27.84 -13.56 -13.09
N SER A 81 -28.15 -13.44 -14.38
CA SER A 81 -27.23 -13.82 -15.44
C SER A 81 -26.07 -12.83 -15.56
N ARG A 82 -24.96 -13.27 -16.18
CA ARG A 82 -23.76 -12.43 -16.37
C ARG A 82 -24.06 -11.10 -17.08
N ASP A 83 -24.95 -11.13 -18.07
CA ASP A 83 -25.23 -9.93 -18.87
C ASP A 83 -26.14 -8.94 -18.12
N GLU A 84 -27.06 -9.42 -17.28
CA GLU A 84 -27.85 -8.59 -16.35
C GLU A 84 -26.96 -7.91 -15.30
N LEU A 85 -26.03 -8.65 -14.69
CA LEU A 85 -25.07 -8.10 -13.73
C LEU A 85 -24.21 -6.98 -14.34
N ARG A 86 -23.78 -7.14 -15.60
CA ARG A 86 -23.01 -6.12 -16.31
C ARG A 86 -23.85 -4.86 -16.58
N ALA A 87 -25.12 -5.01 -16.94
CA ALA A 87 -26.02 -3.89 -17.18
C ALA A 87 -26.24 -3.08 -15.88
N ARG A 88 -26.53 -3.75 -14.76
CA ARG A 88 -26.68 -3.10 -13.44
C ARG A 88 -25.39 -2.38 -13.02
N GLN A 89 -24.23 -2.97 -13.26
CA GLN A 89 -22.96 -2.33 -12.97
C GLN A 89 -22.76 -1.05 -13.79
N ALA A 90 -23.17 -1.05 -15.06
CA ALA A 90 -23.09 0.13 -15.91
C ALA A 90 -24.03 1.24 -15.41
N GLU A 91 -25.25 0.90 -14.98
CA GLU A 91 -26.23 1.82 -14.40
C GLU A 91 -25.71 2.49 -13.13
N LEU A 92 -25.20 1.70 -12.18
CA LEU A 92 -24.66 2.21 -10.90
C LEU A 92 -23.45 3.14 -11.05
N ASN A 93 -22.71 3.02 -12.14
CA ASN A 93 -21.54 3.87 -12.40
C ASN A 93 -21.90 5.19 -13.10
N GLN A 94 -23.19 5.45 -13.38
CA GLN A 94 -23.65 6.73 -13.95
C GLN A 94 -24.12 7.74 -12.89
N ASP A 95 -24.16 7.35 -11.60
CA ASP A 95 -24.41 8.22 -10.46
C ASP A 95 -23.11 8.91 -9.98
#